data_AF-A0A959BJQ4-F1
#
_entry.id   AF-A0A959BJQ4-F1
#
_cell.length_a   1.000
_cell.length_b   1.000
_cell.length_c   1.000
_cell.angle_alpha   90.00
_cell.angle_beta   90.00
_cell.angle_gamma   90.00
#
_symmetry.space_group_name_H-M   'P 1'
#
loop_
_entity.id
_entity.type
_entity.pdbx_description
1 polymer ?
#
loop_
_entity_poly.entity_id
_entity_poly.type
_entity_poly.pdbx_seq_one_letter_code
_entity_poly.pdbx_strand_id
1 'polypeptide(L)'
;ILKFFFFFLTCYGMATLAGPLVSTKFFNSISHFTDWTIAHVHVGGLGWNGFLTFGMIYWLVPRLFGTRLYSRSLANVHFWIGTLGIVFYAVPLYFAGFTQSLMWKQFTPDGYLVYKNFLDTVLQIKYAYWLRVLGGTLYLGGALVMVYNVLKTVAAGKLVANEEAEAPALEKEYDPQHDGGYWHRWIERRPIQMLVLSLVLVAIGGLIELVP
;
A
#
# COMPACT_ATOMS: atom_id res chain seq x y z
N ILE A 1 -17.79 -0.29 -4.75
CA ILE A 1 -17.05 0.86 -4.19
C ILE A 1 -16.70 0.59 -2.73
N LEU A 2 -17.66 0.57 -1.78
CA LEU A 2 -17.38 0.33 -0.35
C LEU A 2 -16.50 -0.91 -0.05
N LYS A 3 -16.67 -2.02 -0.79
CA LYS A 3 -15.80 -3.21 -0.66
C LYS A 3 -14.31 -2.90 -0.90
N PHE A 4 -14.01 -2.09 -1.93
CA PHE A 4 -12.65 -1.64 -2.20
C PHE A 4 -12.15 -0.73 -1.07
N PHE A 5 -13.02 0.15 -0.56
CA PHE A 5 -12.69 1.05 0.54
C PHE A 5 -12.33 0.31 1.84
N PHE A 6 -13.15 -0.67 2.20
CA PHE A 6 -12.91 -1.51 3.37
C PHE A 6 -11.62 -2.33 3.23
N PHE A 7 -11.40 -2.92 2.05
CA PHE A 7 -10.24 -3.76 1.81
C PHE A 7 -8.93 -2.97 1.82
N PHE A 8 -8.86 -1.81 1.15
CA PHE A 8 -7.63 -1.00 1.18
C PHE A 8 -7.30 -0.54 2.60
N LEU A 9 -8.30 -0.19 3.42
CA LEU A 9 -8.07 0.22 4.81
C LEU A 9 -7.53 -0.94 5.65
N THR A 10 -8.01 -2.16 5.40
CA THR A 10 -7.46 -3.36 6.05
C THR A 10 -5.98 -3.57 5.65
N CYS A 11 -5.67 -3.48 4.35
CA CYS A 11 -4.29 -3.56 3.87
C CYS A 11 -3.42 -2.41 4.41
N TYR A 12 -3.99 -1.22 4.63
CA TYR A 12 -3.29 -0.13 5.30
C TYR A 12 -2.82 -0.53 6.67
N GLY A 13 -3.76 -0.99 7.50
CA GLY A 13 -3.51 -1.25 8.91
C GLY A 13 -2.46 -2.33 9.03
N MET A 14 -2.54 -3.35 8.16
CA MET A 14 -1.52 -4.39 8.08
C MET A 14 -0.15 -3.85 7.66
N ALA A 15 -0.06 -3.04 6.60
CA ALA A 15 1.21 -2.47 6.16
C ALA A 15 1.81 -1.51 7.21
N THR A 16 1.00 -0.60 7.75
CA THR A 16 1.44 0.38 8.75
C THR A 16 1.71 -0.21 10.13
N LEU A 17 1.15 -1.38 10.46
CA LEU A 17 1.58 -2.15 11.62
C LEU A 17 2.90 -2.89 11.36
N ALA A 18 3.04 -3.48 10.18
CA ALA A 18 4.24 -4.24 9.81
C ALA A 18 5.49 -3.35 9.70
N GLY A 19 5.36 -2.10 9.24
CA GLY A 19 6.48 -1.16 9.09
C GLY A 19 7.24 -0.89 10.40
N PRO A 20 6.58 -0.43 11.47
CA PRO A 20 7.20 -0.24 12.78
C PRO A 20 7.78 -1.53 13.35
N LEU A 21 7.13 -2.69 13.15
CA LEU A 21 7.66 -3.98 13.58
C LEU A 21 9.02 -4.24 12.94
N VAL A 22 9.13 -4.18 11.61
CA VAL A 22 10.40 -4.43 10.90
C VAL A 22 11.45 -3.34 11.09
N SER A 23 11.10 -2.20 11.69
CA SER A 23 12.03 -1.14 12.05
C SER A 23 12.78 -1.44 13.35
N THR A 24 12.28 -2.36 14.18
CA THR A 24 12.99 -2.81 15.38
C THR A 24 14.12 -3.77 15.04
N LYS A 25 15.27 -3.66 15.71
CA LYS A 25 16.47 -4.49 15.45
C LYS A 25 16.17 -6.00 15.42
N PHE A 26 15.31 -6.47 16.33
CA PHE A 26 14.95 -7.89 16.41
C PHE A 26 14.21 -8.38 15.16
N PHE A 27 13.10 -7.73 14.78
CA PHE A 27 12.33 -8.13 13.61
C PHE A 27 13.07 -7.82 12.30
N ASN A 28 13.84 -6.72 12.26
CA ASN A 28 14.68 -6.38 11.12
C ASN A 28 15.68 -7.51 10.82
N SER A 29 16.28 -8.13 11.85
CA SER A 29 17.19 -9.25 11.65
C SER A 29 16.55 -10.44 10.90
N ILE A 30 15.21 -10.53 10.85
CA ILE A 30 14.45 -11.58 10.17
C ILE A 30 13.96 -11.10 8.80
N SER A 31 13.44 -9.86 8.71
CA SER A 31 12.84 -9.34 7.48
C SER A 31 13.87 -8.78 6.48
N HIS A 32 15.05 -8.40 6.96
CA HIS A 32 16.07 -7.78 6.14
C HIS A 32 16.64 -8.79 5.12
N PHE A 33 16.71 -8.37 3.86
CA PHE A 33 17.08 -9.20 2.70
C PHE A 33 16.19 -10.42 2.41
N THR A 34 15.05 -10.58 3.10
CA THR A 34 14.11 -11.66 2.82
C THR A 34 12.90 -11.18 2.03
N ASP A 35 12.15 -12.14 1.48
CA ASP A 35 10.91 -11.91 0.73
C ASP A 35 9.80 -11.26 1.58
N TRP A 36 9.98 -11.15 2.90
CA TRP A 36 9.11 -10.36 3.78
C TRP A 36 8.99 -8.91 3.31
N THR A 37 10.12 -8.27 2.99
CA THR A 37 10.14 -6.85 2.58
C THR A 37 9.34 -6.66 1.29
N ILE A 38 9.41 -7.65 0.39
CA ILE A 38 8.65 -7.66 -0.86
C ILE A 38 7.16 -7.89 -0.58
N ALA A 39 6.80 -8.80 0.33
CA ALA A 39 5.41 -8.99 0.74
C ALA A 39 4.82 -7.70 1.30
N HIS A 40 5.54 -7.04 2.21
CA HIS A 40 5.14 -5.80 2.86
C HIS A 40 4.88 -4.67 1.84
N VAL A 41 5.81 -4.42 0.91
CA VAL A 41 5.62 -3.35 -0.09
C VAL A 41 4.45 -3.63 -1.02
N HIS A 42 4.12 -4.90 -1.32
CA HIS A 42 2.97 -5.22 -2.17
C HIS A 42 1.64 -5.12 -1.43
N VAL A 43 1.59 -5.43 -0.12
CA VAL A 43 0.40 -5.15 0.70
C VAL A 43 0.13 -3.63 0.72
N GLY A 44 1.16 -2.79 0.84
CA GLY A 44 1.02 -1.34 0.77
C GLY A 44 0.72 -0.81 -0.65
N GLY A 45 1.47 -1.26 -1.64
CA GLY A 45 1.37 -0.79 -3.02
C GLY A 45 0.12 -1.29 -3.74
N LEU A 46 -0.11 -2.60 -3.76
CA LEU A 46 -1.24 -3.20 -4.47
C LEU A 46 -2.50 -3.24 -3.60
N GLY A 47 -2.36 -3.60 -2.32
CA GLY A 47 -3.47 -3.73 -1.39
C GLY A 47 -4.03 -2.38 -0.94
N TRP A 48 -3.19 -1.46 -0.47
CA TRP A 48 -3.62 -0.11 -0.08
C TRP A 48 -3.75 0.83 -1.28
N ASN A 49 -2.66 1.18 -1.97
CA ASN A 49 -2.72 2.25 -2.99
C ASN A 49 -3.57 1.84 -4.19
N GLY A 50 -3.41 0.59 -4.63
CA GLY A 50 -4.17 0.04 -5.75
C GLY A 50 -5.68 0.01 -5.51
N PHE A 51 -6.16 -0.62 -4.42
CA PHE A 51 -7.61 -0.69 -4.16
C PHE A 51 -8.24 0.66 -3.83
N LEU A 52 -7.51 1.56 -3.17
CA LEU A 52 -7.94 2.94 -2.99
C LEU A 52 -8.16 3.61 -4.35
N THR A 53 -7.17 3.53 -5.24
CA THR A 53 -7.23 4.12 -6.59
C THR A 53 -8.36 3.51 -7.41
N PHE A 54 -8.51 2.18 -7.40
CA PHE A 54 -9.61 1.51 -8.09
C PHE A 54 -10.98 1.92 -7.55
N GLY A 55 -11.11 2.00 -6.23
CA GLY A 55 -12.33 2.47 -5.57
C GLY A 55 -12.69 3.89 -5.97
N MET A 56 -11.71 4.79 -6.01
CA MET A 56 -11.88 6.17 -6.46
C MET A 56 -12.26 6.25 -7.94
N ILE A 57 -11.60 5.50 -8.83
CA ILE A 57 -11.93 5.48 -10.27
C ILE A 57 -13.37 5.02 -10.49
N TYR A 58 -13.81 3.95 -9.84
CA TYR A 58 -15.19 3.46 -9.97
C TYR A 58 -16.25 4.41 -9.44
N TRP A 59 -15.88 5.33 -8.55
CA TRP A 59 -16.77 6.37 -8.04
C TRP A 59 -16.74 7.63 -8.91
N LEU A 60 -15.54 8.07 -9.29
CA LEU A 60 -15.30 9.32 -9.99
C LEU A 60 -15.72 9.26 -11.46
N VAL A 61 -15.35 8.19 -12.18
CA VAL A 61 -15.60 8.11 -13.64
C VAL A 61 -17.08 8.24 -13.99
N PRO A 62 -18.03 7.47 -13.40
CA PRO A 62 -19.43 7.63 -13.75
C PRO A 62 -19.96 9.05 -13.49
N ARG A 63 -19.42 9.72 -12.46
CA ARG A 63 -19.82 11.07 -12.07
C ARG A 63 -19.32 12.12 -13.05
N LEU A 64 -18.05 12.03 -13.48
CA LEU A 64 -17.46 12.90 -14.49
C LEU A 64 -18.19 12.81 -15.84
N PHE A 65 -18.68 11.63 -16.20
CA PHE A 65 -19.37 11.41 -17.47
C PHE A 65 -20.90 11.47 -17.37
N GLY A 66 -21.45 11.82 -16.20
CA GLY A 66 -22.89 11.91 -15.98
C GLY A 66 -23.65 10.60 -16.22
N THR A 67 -22.98 9.45 -16.09
CA THR A 67 -23.56 8.13 -16.37
C THR A 67 -23.56 7.20 -15.17
N ARG A 68 -24.21 6.05 -15.34
CA ARG A 68 -24.09 4.92 -14.44
C ARG A 68 -22.94 4.03 -14.91
N LEU A 69 -22.23 3.43 -13.96
CA LEU A 69 -21.18 2.46 -14.25
C LEU A 69 -21.73 1.34 -15.14
N TYR A 70 -20.99 1.01 -16.22
CA TYR A 70 -21.41 0.04 -17.23
C TYR A 70 -21.83 -1.32 -16.63
N SER A 71 -21.01 -1.90 -15.75
CA SER A 71 -21.38 -3.14 -15.04
C SER A 71 -20.89 -3.16 -13.60
N ARG A 72 -21.84 -3.27 -12.66
CA ARG A 72 -21.54 -3.53 -11.24
C ARG A 72 -21.01 -4.95 -11.01
N SER A 73 -21.42 -5.91 -11.84
CA SER A 73 -20.94 -7.29 -11.75
C SER A 73 -19.45 -7.38 -12.10
N LEU A 74 -19.01 -6.71 -13.17
CA LEU A 74 -17.59 -6.66 -13.53
C LEU A 74 -16.73 -5.98 -12.44
N ALA A 75 -17.25 -4.96 -11.77
CA ALA A 75 -16.57 -4.36 -10.63
C ALA A 75 -16.45 -5.32 -9.43
N ASN A 76 -17.45 -6.18 -9.19
CA ASN A 76 -17.35 -7.23 -8.17
C ASN A 76 -16.36 -8.34 -8.58
N VAL A 77 -16.31 -8.70 -9.86
CA VAL A 77 -15.32 -9.67 -10.38
C VAL A 77 -13.91 -9.12 -10.22
N HIS A 78 -13.67 -7.86 -10.61
CA HIS A 78 -12.39 -7.19 -10.37
C HIS A 78 -12.02 -7.20 -8.88
N PHE A 79 -12.96 -6.86 -8.00
CA PHE A 79 -12.71 -6.88 -6.55
C PHE A 79 -12.20 -8.25 -6.08
N TRP A 80 -12.88 -9.33 -6.46
CA TRP A 80 -12.52 -10.67 -6.01
C TRP A 80 -11.22 -11.17 -6.64
N ILE A 81 -11.02 -10.97 -7.94
CA ILE A 81 -9.78 -11.34 -8.62
C ILE A 81 -8.59 -10.57 -8.04
N GLY A 82 -8.74 -9.26 -7.82
CA GLY A 82 -7.70 -8.44 -7.19
C GLY A 82 -7.41 -8.87 -5.76
N THR A 83 -8.46 -9.22 -4.98
CA THR A 83 -8.31 -9.62 -3.57
C THR A 83 -7.61 -10.96 -3.46
N LEU A 84 -8.02 -11.94 -4.27
CA LEU A 84 -7.33 -13.22 -4.35
C LEU A 84 -5.90 -13.04 -4.88
N GLY A 85 -5.71 -12.19 -5.89
CA GLY A 85 -4.39 -11.86 -6.45
C GLY A 85 -3.40 -11.38 -5.39
N ILE A 86 -3.79 -10.42 -4.55
CA ILE A 86 -2.91 -9.93 -3.47
C ILE A 86 -2.70 -10.96 -2.37
N VAL A 87 -3.69 -11.79 -2.04
CA VAL A 87 -3.53 -12.86 -1.04
C VAL A 87 -2.53 -13.90 -1.54
N PHE A 88 -2.65 -14.36 -2.78
CA PHE A 88 -1.69 -15.29 -3.41
C PHE A 88 -0.31 -14.67 -3.63
N TYR A 89 -0.20 -13.34 -3.66
CA TYR A 89 1.08 -12.65 -3.72
C TYR A 89 1.74 -12.55 -2.35
N ALA A 90 1.02 -12.00 -1.36
CA ALA A 90 1.61 -11.61 -0.08
C ALA A 90 1.83 -12.80 0.84
N VAL A 91 0.85 -13.71 0.98
CA VAL A 91 0.92 -14.81 1.95
C VAL A 91 2.13 -15.72 1.70
N PRO A 92 2.36 -16.22 0.46
CA PRO A 92 3.51 -17.10 0.21
C PRO A 92 4.85 -16.40 0.40
N LEU A 93 4.93 -15.09 0.15
CA LEU A 93 6.16 -14.32 0.35
C LEU A 93 6.45 -14.05 1.83
N TYR A 94 5.43 -13.88 2.67
CA TYR A 94 5.65 -13.86 4.13
C TYR A 94 6.21 -15.20 4.63
N PHE A 95 5.65 -16.32 4.16
CA PHE A 95 6.20 -17.65 4.48
C PHE A 95 7.63 -17.81 3.96
N ALA A 96 7.89 -17.46 2.70
CA ALA A 96 9.23 -17.51 2.11
C ALA A 96 10.23 -16.64 2.89
N GLY A 97 9.81 -15.45 3.34
CA GLY A 97 10.65 -14.55 4.12
C GLY A 97 11.09 -15.15 5.45
N PHE A 98 10.16 -15.78 6.18
CA PHE A 98 10.51 -16.53 7.39
C PHE A 98 11.42 -17.73 7.09
N THR A 99 11.10 -18.53 6.07
CA THR A 99 11.91 -19.70 5.69
C THR A 99 13.34 -19.29 5.34
N GLN A 100 13.54 -18.22 4.57
CA GLN A 100 14.86 -17.67 4.25
C GLN A 100 15.63 -17.29 5.51
N SER A 101 15.02 -16.49 6.41
CA SER A 101 15.71 -16.08 7.64
C SER A 101 16.06 -17.27 8.54
N LEU A 102 15.21 -18.29 8.62
CA LEU A 102 15.47 -19.46 9.46
C LEU A 102 16.59 -20.31 8.89
N MET A 103 16.59 -20.57 7.57
CA MET A 103 17.64 -21.35 6.92
C MET A 103 19.01 -20.66 7.03
N TRP A 104 19.07 -19.34 6.89
CA TRP A 104 20.33 -18.59 7.01
C TRP A 104 20.89 -18.52 8.42
N LYS A 105 20.05 -18.76 9.45
CA LYS A 105 20.44 -18.74 10.87
C LYS A 105 20.57 -20.15 11.46
N GLN A 106 20.47 -21.19 10.64
CA GLN A 106 20.53 -22.57 11.12
C GLN A 106 21.96 -23.11 11.11
N PHE A 107 22.49 -23.39 12.29
CA PHE A 107 23.84 -23.92 12.50
C PHE A 107 23.79 -25.36 13.03
N THR A 108 24.78 -26.17 12.65
CA THR A 108 25.02 -27.48 13.25
C THR A 108 25.57 -27.31 14.68
N PRO A 109 25.55 -28.37 15.52
CA PRO A 109 26.19 -28.33 16.85
C PRO A 109 27.67 -27.92 16.80
N ASP A 110 28.34 -28.21 15.68
CA ASP A 110 29.74 -27.86 15.41
C ASP A 110 29.94 -26.41 14.95
N GLY A 111 28.87 -25.61 14.83
CA GLY A 111 28.92 -24.19 14.46
C GLY A 111 28.97 -23.91 12.94
N TYR A 112 28.84 -24.92 12.08
CA TYR A 112 28.77 -24.72 10.63
C TYR A 112 27.34 -24.43 10.17
N LEU A 113 27.17 -23.68 9.08
CA LEU A 113 25.85 -23.51 8.46
C LEU A 113 25.32 -24.85 7.95
N VAL A 114 24.07 -25.17 8.29
CA VAL A 114 23.36 -26.37 7.80
C VAL A 114 23.17 -26.28 6.29
N TYR A 115 22.75 -25.11 5.81
CA TYR A 115 22.56 -24.83 4.38
C TYR A 115 23.77 -24.07 3.84
N LYS A 116 24.80 -24.81 3.43
CA LYS A 116 26.07 -24.25 2.94
C LYS A 116 25.92 -23.54 1.60
N ASN A 117 24.99 -23.99 0.76
CA ASN A 117 24.73 -23.38 -0.55
C ASN A 117 23.44 -22.56 -0.50
N PHE A 118 23.52 -21.30 -0.92
CA PHE A 118 22.36 -20.43 -1.03
C PHE A 118 21.27 -21.00 -1.96
N LEU A 119 21.67 -21.82 -2.94
CA LEU A 119 20.76 -22.48 -3.86
C LEU A 119 19.72 -23.35 -3.13
N ASP A 120 20.09 -23.95 -2.00
CA ASP A 120 19.17 -24.80 -1.22
C ASP A 120 17.98 -24.00 -0.70
N THR A 121 18.23 -22.75 -0.25
CA THR A 121 17.16 -21.83 0.17
C THR A 121 16.25 -21.48 -1.01
N VAL A 122 16.82 -21.18 -2.18
CA VAL A 122 16.05 -20.82 -3.38
C VAL A 122 15.17 -21.98 -3.86
N LEU A 123 15.70 -23.20 -3.84
CA LEU A 123 14.96 -24.40 -4.22
C LEU A 123 13.80 -24.69 -3.26
N GLN A 124 13.96 -24.38 -1.97
CA GLN A 124 12.91 -24.56 -0.96
C GLN A 124 11.74 -23.59 -1.19
N ILE A 125 12.02 -22.32 -1.52
CA ILE A 125 11.00 -21.27 -1.69
C ILE A 125 10.41 -21.18 -3.11
N LYS A 126 10.85 -22.03 -4.05
CA LYS A 126 10.45 -21.97 -5.48
C LYS A 126 8.94 -21.88 -5.69
N TYR A 127 8.15 -22.58 -4.88
CA TYR A 127 6.68 -22.58 -5.00
C TYR A 127 6.06 -21.25 -4.58
N ALA A 128 6.67 -20.52 -3.63
CA ALA A 128 6.23 -19.19 -3.27
C ALA A 128 6.38 -18.21 -4.44
N TYR A 129 7.44 -18.34 -5.24
CA TYR A 129 7.62 -17.52 -6.45
C TYR A 129 6.61 -17.85 -7.55
N TRP A 130 6.25 -19.13 -7.74
CA TRP A 130 5.16 -19.49 -8.66
C TRP A 130 3.82 -18.89 -8.23
N LEU A 131 3.51 -18.95 -6.94
CA LEU A 131 2.29 -18.33 -6.40
C LEU A 131 2.33 -16.80 -6.51
N ARG A 132 3.50 -16.17 -6.37
CA ARG A 132 3.68 -14.74 -6.63
C ARG A 132 3.31 -14.37 -8.08
N VAL A 133 3.78 -15.14 -9.06
CA VAL A 133 3.44 -14.93 -10.48
C VAL A 133 1.93 -15.11 -10.71
N LEU A 134 1.34 -16.14 -10.10
CA LEU A 134 -0.11 -16.36 -10.16
C LEU A 134 -0.89 -15.17 -9.54
N GLY A 135 -0.49 -14.71 -8.35
CA GLY A 135 -1.12 -13.57 -7.69
C GLY A 135 -1.01 -12.29 -8.49
N GLY A 136 0.17 -12.02 -9.07
CA GLY A 136 0.42 -10.86 -9.92
C GLY A 136 -0.39 -10.89 -11.22
N THR A 137 -0.49 -12.05 -11.88
CA THR A 137 -1.27 -12.20 -13.12
C THR A 137 -2.77 -12.06 -12.86
N LEU A 138 -3.28 -12.61 -11.75
CA LEU A 138 -4.66 -12.37 -11.31
C LEU A 138 -4.91 -10.88 -11.08
N TYR A 139 -4.05 -10.20 -10.32
CA TYR A 139 -4.21 -8.77 -10.03
C TYR A 139 -4.21 -7.94 -11.32
N LEU A 140 -3.28 -8.20 -12.24
CA LEU A 140 -3.24 -7.54 -13.54
C LEU A 140 -4.49 -7.83 -14.38
N GLY A 141 -4.96 -9.07 -14.39
CA GLY A 141 -6.23 -9.45 -15.02
C GLY A 141 -7.42 -8.68 -14.46
N GLY A 142 -7.46 -8.48 -13.14
CA GLY A 142 -8.43 -7.63 -12.47
C GLY A 142 -8.37 -6.17 -12.95
N ALA A 143 -7.17 -5.60 -13.05
CA ALA A 143 -6.98 -4.25 -13.56
C ALA A 143 -7.44 -4.11 -15.03
N LEU A 144 -7.21 -5.12 -15.87
CA LEU A 144 -7.73 -5.13 -17.26
C LEU A 144 -9.26 -5.14 -17.31
N VAL A 145 -9.93 -5.92 -16.43
CA VAL A 145 -11.39 -5.90 -16.29
C VAL A 145 -11.89 -4.50 -15.90
N MET A 146 -11.15 -3.82 -15.03
CA MET A 146 -11.46 -2.44 -14.63
C MET A 146 -11.34 -1.46 -15.78
N VAL A 147 -10.23 -1.51 -16.53
CA VAL A 147 -10.03 -0.68 -17.73
C VAL A 147 -11.18 -0.89 -18.71
N TYR A 148 -11.54 -2.15 -19.00
CA TYR A 148 -12.67 -2.44 -19.89
C TYR A 148 -13.99 -1.84 -19.39
N ASN A 149 -14.31 -2.01 -18.11
CA ASN A 149 -15.54 -1.48 -17.52
C ASN A 149 -15.58 0.07 -17.55
N VAL A 150 -14.44 0.70 -17.29
CA VAL A 150 -14.27 2.16 -17.34
C VAL A 150 -14.43 2.67 -18.78
N LEU A 151 -13.75 2.08 -19.76
CA LEU A 151 -13.86 2.47 -21.17
C LEU A 151 -15.30 2.39 -21.68
N LYS A 152 -16.03 1.32 -21.33
CA LYS A 152 -17.45 1.19 -21.70
C LYS A 152 -18.33 2.23 -20.99
N THR A 153 -17.98 2.61 -19.76
CA THR A 153 -18.69 3.66 -19.00
C THR A 153 -18.47 5.04 -19.62
N VAL A 154 -17.23 5.34 -20.02
CA VAL A 154 -16.86 6.58 -20.71
C VAL A 154 -17.54 6.68 -22.08
N ALA A 155 -17.51 5.60 -22.86
CA ALA A 155 -18.13 5.57 -24.19
C ALA A 155 -19.66 5.74 -24.17
N ALA A 156 -20.32 5.38 -23.06
CA ALA A 156 -21.76 5.56 -22.89
C ALA A 156 -22.14 6.98 -22.41
N GLY A 157 -21.17 7.77 -21.95
CA GLY A 157 -21.40 9.06 -21.32
C GLY A 157 -20.93 10.26 -22.11
N LYS A 158 -21.28 11.44 -21.61
CA LYS A 158 -20.78 12.72 -22.09
C LYS A 158 -20.11 13.42 -20.92
N LEU A 159 -18.90 13.92 -21.15
CA LEU A 159 -18.15 14.62 -20.10
C LEU A 159 -18.96 15.82 -19.60
N VAL A 160 -19.27 15.82 -18.30
CA VAL A 160 -19.86 16.95 -17.59
C VAL A 160 -18.69 17.84 -17.18
N ALA A 161 -18.39 18.84 -18.01
CA ALA A 161 -17.19 19.67 -17.85
C ALA A 161 -17.25 20.58 -16.61
N ASN A 162 -18.44 20.99 -16.20
CA ASN A 162 -18.66 21.86 -15.04
C ASN A 162 -19.75 21.24 -14.16
N GLU A 163 -19.41 20.93 -12.92
CA GLU A 163 -20.37 20.67 -11.85
C GLU A 163 -20.50 21.98 -11.06
N GLU A 164 -21.72 22.45 -10.78
CA GLU A 164 -21.92 23.64 -9.95
C GLU A 164 -21.41 23.33 -8.54
N ALA A 165 -20.26 23.92 -8.19
CA ALA A 165 -19.64 23.74 -6.89
C ALA A 165 -19.98 24.95 -6.02
N GLU A 166 -20.78 24.71 -4.98
CA GLU A 166 -21.04 25.71 -3.95
C GLU A 166 -19.95 25.59 -2.88
N ALA A 167 -19.15 26.64 -2.74
CA ALA A 167 -18.25 26.80 -1.60
C ALA A 167 -18.91 27.73 -0.57
N PRO A 168 -18.71 27.49 0.75
CA PRO A 168 -19.11 28.46 1.75
C PRO A 168 -18.48 29.82 1.41
N ALA A 169 -19.26 30.89 1.59
CA ALA A 169 -18.80 32.24 1.30
C ALA A 169 -17.52 32.54 2.10
N LEU A 170 -16.50 33.06 1.43
CA LEU A 170 -15.27 33.47 2.09
C LEU A 170 -15.61 34.53 3.14
N GLU A 171 -15.31 34.24 4.41
CA GLU A 171 -15.51 35.20 5.50
C GLU A 171 -14.68 36.46 5.22
N LYS A 172 -15.33 37.62 5.29
CA LYS A 172 -14.71 38.92 4.96
C LYS A 172 -13.73 39.38 6.03
N GLU A 173 -13.94 38.95 7.27
CA GLU A 173 -13.09 39.27 8.41
C GLU A 173 -12.35 38.00 8.82
N TYR A 174 -11.03 38.07 8.70
CA TYR A 174 -10.15 37.01 9.18
C TYR A 174 -10.05 37.13 10.71
N ASP A 175 -10.75 36.28 11.43
CA ASP A 175 -10.56 36.13 12.87
C ASP A 175 -9.49 35.04 13.14
N PRO A 176 -8.26 35.40 13.54
CA PRO A 176 -7.20 34.44 13.84
C PRO A 176 -7.53 33.50 15.01
N GLN A 177 -8.55 33.81 15.83
CA GLN A 177 -8.97 33.08 17.03
C GLN A 177 -10.28 32.27 16.86
N HIS A 178 -10.99 32.38 15.71
CA HIS A 178 -12.33 31.81 15.55
C HIS A 178 -12.40 30.28 15.60
N ASP A 179 -11.39 29.60 15.07
CA ASP A 179 -11.20 28.17 15.24
C ASP A 179 -10.20 27.97 16.37
N GLY A 180 -10.62 27.33 17.47
CA GLY A 180 -9.82 26.98 18.65
C GLY A 180 -8.43 26.43 18.31
N GLY A 181 -7.51 27.34 18.01
CA GLY A 181 -6.32 27.05 17.25
C GLY A 181 -5.36 26.26 18.11
N TYR A 182 -5.10 25.02 17.73
CA TYR A 182 -4.12 24.21 18.43
C TYR A 182 -2.74 24.89 18.44
N TRP A 183 -1.99 24.68 19.52
CA TRP A 183 -0.67 25.31 19.73
C TRP A 183 0.32 25.09 18.57
N HIS A 184 0.17 24.04 17.76
CA HIS A 184 1.07 23.73 16.64
C HIS A 184 0.80 24.51 15.34
N ARG A 185 -0.25 25.33 15.29
CA ARG A 185 -0.69 26.06 14.08
C ARG A 185 0.37 27.03 13.51
N TRP A 186 1.31 27.51 14.34
CA TRP A 186 2.41 28.37 13.89
C TRP A 186 3.44 27.62 13.01
N ILE A 187 3.56 26.30 13.19
CA ILE A 187 4.45 25.44 12.38
C ILE A 187 3.75 25.07 11.07
N GLU A 188 2.50 24.61 11.14
CA GLU A 188 1.76 24.07 9.98
C GLU A 188 1.44 25.12 8.93
N ARG A 189 1.23 26.37 9.34
CA ARG A 189 0.93 27.47 8.42
C ARG A 189 2.15 27.93 7.59
N ARG A 190 3.36 27.50 7.97
CA ARG A 190 4.60 27.98 7.36
C ARG A 190 5.38 26.79 6.81
N PRO A 191 5.24 26.47 5.50
CA PRO A 191 5.83 25.26 4.91
C PRO A 191 7.35 25.19 5.09
N ILE A 192 8.05 26.34 5.08
CA ILE A 192 9.50 26.39 5.32
C ILE A 192 9.84 25.99 6.76
N GLN A 193 9.08 26.45 7.75
CA GLN A 193 9.35 26.13 9.16
C GLN A 193 9.12 24.65 9.45
N MET A 194 8.01 24.10 8.94
CA MET A 194 7.72 22.67 9.06
C MET A 194 8.80 21.81 8.40
N LEU A 195 9.30 22.22 7.21
CA LEU A 195 10.36 21.51 6.49
C LEU A 195 11.70 21.54 7.23
N VAL A 196 12.08 22.69 7.81
CA VAL A 196 13.33 22.79 8.58
C VAL A 196 13.24 21.95 9.86
N LEU A 197 12.12 22.02 10.59
CA LEU A 197 11.94 21.25 11.82
C LEU A 197 11.91 19.74 11.56
N SER A 198 11.24 19.29 10.50
CA SER A 198 11.23 17.87 10.13
C SER A 198 12.61 17.38 9.69
N LEU A 199 13.36 18.19 8.93
CA LEU A 199 14.73 17.88 8.54
C LEU A 199 15.64 17.73 9.77
N VAL A 200 15.55 18.64 10.74
CA VAL A 200 16.34 18.58 11.99
C VAL A 200 16.00 17.33 12.79
N LEU A 201 14.71 17.00 12.95
CA LEU A 201 14.28 15.78 13.65
C LEU A 201 14.79 14.51 12.98
N VAL A 202 14.72 14.43 11.65
CA VAL A 202 15.25 13.29 10.87
C VAL A 202 16.77 13.21 11.01
N ALA A 203 17.48 14.33 10.97
CA ALA A 203 18.93 14.36 11.16
C ALA A 203 19.35 13.89 12.56
N ILE A 204 18.64 14.31 13.61
CA ILE A 204 18.86 13.83 14.99
C ILE A 204 18.62 12.33 15.08
N GLY A 205 17.50 11.84 14.53
CA GLY A 205 17.19 10.41 14.49
C GLY A 205 18.26 9.59 13.77
N GLY A 206 18.72 10.07 12.61
CA GLY A 206 19.79 9.44 11.85
C GLY A 206 21.14 9.46 12.59
N LEU A 207 21.47 10.54 13.30
CA LEU A 207 22.68 10.60 14.13
C LEU A 207 22.62 9.61 15.29
N ILE A 208 21.47 9.49 15.98
CA ILE A 208 21.28 8.51 17.06
C ILE A 208 21.36 7.06 16.53
N GLU A 209 20.92 6.81 15.30
CA GLU A 209 21.01 5.49 14.68
C GLU A 209 22.44 5.11 14.28
N LEU A 210 23.23 6.08 13.82
CA LEU A 210 24.60 5.88 13.34
C LEU A 210 25.65 5.83 14.46
N VAL A 211 25.39 6.48 15.60
CA VAL A 211 26.29 6.46 16.76
C VAL A 211 25.90 5.27 17.65
N PRO A 212 26.77 4.25 17.80
CA PRO A 212 26.48 3.01 18.52
C PRO A 212 26.24 3.20 20.03
#